data_AF-A0A6P4BNF3-F1
#
_entry.id   AF-A0A6P4BNF3-F1
#
_cell.length_a   1.000
_cell.length_b   1.000
_cell.length_c   1.000
_cell.angle_alpha   90.00
_cell.angle_beta   90.00
_cell.angle_gamma   90.00
#
_symmetry.space_group_name_H-M   'P 1'
#
loop_
_entity.id
_entity.type
_entity.pdbx_description
1 polymer ?
#
loop_
_entity_poly.entity_id
_entity_poly.type
_entity_poly.pdbx_seq_one_letter_code
_entity_poly.pdbx_strand_id
1 'polypeptide(L)'
;MDGFVNDPLTWELRSRHRSILQNLKSMEEGSDSSKHNKKKPTKRKPVFTKVDQLKPGTTGHTLVANVLSSNTVLHKGRPTPPSVRPTLIAECLIGDETGTIIFTARNQQVDLMKAGTTVILRNAKIDMFKGSMRLAVDKWGRIEVTEPAKFTVKEDNNLSLVEYELVNVVDE
;
A
#
# COMPACT_ATOMS: atom_id res chain seq x y z
N MET A 1 -88.81 13.73 -34.08
CA MET A 1 -89.12 14.23 -32.73
C MET A 1 -89.08 13.04 -31.80
N ASP A 2 -88.18 13.13 -30.84
CA ASP A 2 -88.08 12.39 -29.56
C ASP A 2 -87.96 10.85 -29.65
N GLY A 3 -87.02 10.18 -29.01
CA GLY A 3 -86.09 10.58 -27.98
C GLY A 3 -85.12 9.44 -27.66
N PHE A 4 -84.11 9.79 -26.87
CA PHE A 4 -83.10 8.93 -26.28
C PHE A 4 -83.67 7.66 -25.62
N VAL A 5 -82.96 6.54 -25.80
CA VAL A 5 -82.71 5.62 -24.68
C VAL A 5 -81.22 5.29 -24.66
N ASN A 6 -80.51 5.92 -23.73
CA ASN A 6 -79.17 5.56 -23.31
C ASN A 6 -79.26 4.31 -22.43
N ASP A 7 -78.69 3.20 -22.88
CA ASP A 7 -78.58 1.97 -22.10
C ASP A 7 -77.27 1.97 -21.30
N PRO A 8 -77.31 2.03 -19.95
CA PRO A 8 -76.14 2.29 -19.11
C PRO A 8 -75.24 1.07 -18.87
N LEU A 9 -75.47 -0.08 -19.52
CA LEU A 9 -74.68 -1.30 -19.32
C LEU A 9 -73.48 -1.47 -20.28
N THR A 10 -73.17 -0.49 -21.14
CA THR A 10 -72.07 -0.59 -22.11
C THR A 10 -70.84 0.29 -21.82
N TRP A 11 -70.91 1.20 -20.84
CA TRP A 11 -69.77 2.07 -20.48
C TRP A 11 -68.86 1.47 -19.39
N GLU A 12 -69.38 0.63 -18.49
CA GLU A 12 -68.58 0.04 -17.39
C GLU A 12 -67.70 -1.15 -17.81
N LEU A 13 -68.03 -1.88 -18.89
CA LEU A 13 -67.18 -2.98 -19.37
C LEU A 13 -66.02 -2.54 -20.28
N ARG A 14 -66.09 -1.32 -20.84
CA ARG A 14 -64.98 -0.73 -21.62
C ARG A 14 -64.02 0.12 -20.78
N SER A 15 -64.44 0.57 -19.60
CA SER A 15 -63.59 1.34 -18.69
C SER A 15 -62.67 0.44 -17.85
N ARG A 16 -63.10 -0.79 -17.52
CA ARG A 16 -62.26 -1.75 -16.77
C ARG A 16 -61.16 -2.40 -17.62
N HIS A 17 -61.38 -2.58 -18.92
CA HIS A 17 -60.38 -3.20 -19.81
C HIS A 17 -59.17 -2.29 -20.10
N ARG A 18 -59.35 -0.96 -20.07
CA ARG A 18 -58.26 0.00 -20.29
C ARG A 18 -57.35 0.13 -19.07
N SER A 19 -57.89 -0.06 -17.87
CA SER A 19 -57.13 0.08 -16.61
C SER A 19 -56.17 -1.08 -16.35
N ILE A 20 -56.51 -2.31 -16.77
CA ILE A 20 -55.65 -3.49 -16.59
C ILE A 20 -54.44 -3.43 -17.54
N LEU A 21 -54.65 -3.00 -18.79
CA LEU A 21 -53.58 -2.88 -19.78
C LEU A 21 -52.63 -1.70 -19.50
N GLN A 22 -53.09 -0.67 -18.78
CA GLN A 22 -52.24 0.44 -18.39
C GLN A 22 -51.33 0.08 -17.21
N ASN A 23 -51.80 -0.77 -16.27
CA ASN A 23 -50.97 -1.28 -15.17
C ASN A 23 -49.97 -2.37 -15.62
N LEU A 24 -50.31 -3.20 -16.61
CA LEU A 24 -49.39 -4.25 -17.10
C LEU A 24 -48.18 -3.67 -17.85
N LYS A 25 -48.36 -2.54 -18.56
CA LYS A 25 -47.26 -1.85 -19.25
C LYS A 25 -46.31 -1.11 -18.30
N SER A 26 -46.77 -0.79 -17.09
CA SER A 26 -45.95 -0.17 -16.04
C SER A 26 -45.19 -1.18 -15.17
N MET A 27 -45.32 -2.49 -15.43
CA MET A 27 -44.63 -3.56 -14.70
C MET A 27 -43.47 -4.21 -15.47
N GLU A 28 -43.28 -3.90 -16.76
CA GLU A 28 -42.13 -4.39 -17.55
C GLU A 28 -40.97 -3.38 -17.67
N GLU A 29 -41.16 -2.12 -17.28
CA GLU A 29 -40.10 -1.09 -17.25
C GLU A 29 -39.88 -0.58 -15.82
N GLY A 30 -39.25 -1.41 -15.00
CA GLY A 30 -39.01 -1.10 -13.60
C GLY A 30 -37.98 -2.01 -12.93
N SER A 31 -36.87 -2.31 -13.60
CA SER A 31 -35.73 -3.02 -13.00
C SER A 31 -34.44 -2.21 -13.02
N ASP A 32 -34.51 -0.91 -12.69
CA ASP A 32 -33.29 -0.24 -12.21
C ASP A 32 -33.10 -0.56 -10.72
N SER A 33 -32.59 -1.76 -10.49
CA SER A 33 -32.03 -2.13 -9.19
C SER A 33 -31.02 -1.06 -8.78
N SER A 34 -31.40 -0.26 -7.78
CA SER A 34 -30.54 0.70 -7.08
C SER A 34 -29.35 -0.03 -6.46
N LYS A 35 -28.35 -0.34 -7.29
CA LYS A 35 -27.02 -0.72 -6.82
C LYS A 35 -26.45 0.55 -6.21
N HIS A 36 -26.51 0.63 -4.88
CA HIS A 36 -25.55 1.40 -4.11
C HIS A 36 -24.15 0.97 -4.56
N ASN A 37 -23.63 1.64 -5.59
CA ASN A 37 -22.25 1.53 -6.01
C ASN A 37 -21.44 2.23 -4.93
N LYS A 38 -21.23 1.53 -3.81
CA LYS A 38 -20.06 1.75 -2.97
C LYS A 38 -18.88 1.50 -3.89
N LYS A 39 -18.46 2.53 -4.63
CA LYS A 39 -17.21 2.52 -5.37
C LYS A 39 -16.17 2.12 -4.35
N LYS A 40 -15.75 0.85 -4.38
CA LYS A 40 -14.64 0.37 -3.56
C LYS A 40 -13.53 1.40 -3.82
N PRO A 41 -12.98 2.06 -2.79
CA PRO A 41 -11.97 3.08 -3.00
C PRO A 41 -10.90 2.45 -3.87
N THR A 42 -10.70 3.00 -5.07
CA THR A 42 -9.72 2.52 -6.02
C THR A 42 -8.38 2.58 -5.30
N LYS A 43 -7.85 1.41 -4.88
CA LYS A 43 -6.61 1.34 -4.12
C LYS A 43 -5.54 1.99 -4.98
N ARG A 44 -4.98 3.11 -4.49
CA ARG A 44 -3.89 3.81 -5.16
C ARG A 44 -2.78 2.79 -5.44
N LYS A 45 -2.28 2.78 -6.67
CA LYS A 45 -1.16 1.88 -7.02
C LYS A 45 0.01 2.21 -6.08
N PRO A 46 0.70 1.20 -5.52
CA PRO A 46 1.89 1.44 -4.74
C PRO A 46 2.91 2.18 -5.61
N VAL A 47 3.38 3.32 -5.13
CA VAL A 47 4.45 4.08 -5.79
C VAL A 47 5.76 3.51 -5.27
N PHE A 48 6.60 3.04 -6.20
CA PHE A 48 7.92 2.57 -5.87
C PHE A 48 8.90 3.75 -5.96
N THR A 49 9.57 4.01 -4.84
CA THR A 49 10.63 5.01 -4.70
C THR A 49 11.97 4.35 -5.00
N LYS A 50 12.89 5.08 -5.61
CA LYS A 50 14.28 4.64 -5.83
C LYS A 50 15.18 5.01 -4.66
N VAL A 51 16.31 4.32 -4.52
CA VAL A 51 17.24 4.58 -3.41
C VAL A 51 17.74 6.03 -3.44
N ASP A 52 18.13 6.55 -4.60
CA ASP A 52 18.62 7.94 -4.78
C ASP A 52 17.60 9.04 -4.39
N GLN A 53 16.31 8.73 -4.36
CA GLN A 53 15.23 9.66 -4.02
C GLN A 53 14.96 9.73 -2.51
N LEU A 54 15.63 8.90 -1.71
CA LEU A 54 15.48 8.89 -0.25
C LEU A 54 16.08 10.16 0.36
N LYS A 55 15.36 10.75 1.31
CA LYS A 55 15.78 11.98 2.01
C LYS A 55 15.75 11.82 3.52
N PRO A 56 16.59 12.56 4.27
CA PRO A 56 16.58 12.51 5.74
C PRO A 56 15.19 12.75 6.31
N GLY A 57 14.80 11.97 7.33
CA GLY A 57 13.52 12.13 8.04
C GLY A 57 12.25 11.70 7.28
N THR A 58 12.37 11.22 6.04
CA THR A 58 11.21 10.80 5.25
C THR A 58 10.71 9.38 5.61
N THR A 59 9.42 9.12 5.41
CA THR A 59 8.75 7.87 5.79
C THR A 59 7.77 7.41 4.71
N GLY A 60 7.31 6.15 4.80
CA GLY A 60 6.27 5.61 3.91
C GLY A 60 6.80 5.10 2.57
N HIS A 61 8.11 4.87 2.45
CA HIS A 61 8.74 4.44 1.20
C HIS A 61 8.39 3.00 0.87
N THR A 62 8.20 2.74 -0.41
CA THR A 62 8.11 1.38 -0.94
C THR A 62 9.17 1.23 -2.01
N LEU A 63 10.07 0.25 -1.88
CA LEU A 63 11.15 0.05 -2.85
C LEU A 63 11.48 -1.42 -3.04
N VAL A 64 12.12 -1.73 -4.16
CA VAL A 64 12.67 -3.04 -4.47
C VAL A 64 14.18 -2.90 -4.47
N ALA A 65 14.86 -3.74 -3.69
CA ALA A 65 16.31 -3.69 -3.58
C ALA A 65 16.90 -5.11 -3.49
N ASN A 66 18.13 -5.25 -3.98
CA ASN A 66 18.94 -6.43 -3.78
C ASN A 66 19.77 -6.28 -2.52
N VAL A 67 19.87 -7.36 -1.75
CA VAL A 67 20.74 -7.42 -0.57
C VAL A 67 22.13 -7.81 -1.01
N LEU A 68 23.10 -6.92 -0.85
CA LEU A 68 24.50 -7.15 -1.21
C LEU A 68 25.25 -7.86 -0.08
N SER A 69 25.05 -7.40 1.16
CA SER A 69 25.67 -7.99 2.34
C SER A 69 24.74 -7.93 3.54
N SER A 70 24.94 -8.83 4.49
CA SER A 70 24.16 -8.90 5.73
C SER A 70 25.09 -9.25 6.89
N ASN A 71 25.27 -8.32 7.81
CA ASN A 71 26.13 -8.49 8.97
C ASN A 71 25.29 -8.44 10.26
N THR A 72 25.34 -9.48 11.07
CA THR A 72 24.60 -9.52 12.34
C THR A 72 25.43 -8.84 13.42
N VAL A 73 25.03 -7.62 13.79
CA VAL A 73 25.82 -6.74 14.68
C VAL A 73 25.46 -6.94 16.17
N LEU A 74 24.24 -7.36 16.46
CA LEU A 74 23.79 -7.60 17.84
C LEU A 74 23.12 -8.96 17.96
N HIS A 75 23.83 -9.86 18.66
CA HIS A 75 23.35 -11.16 19.11
C HIS A 75 23.51 -11.23 20.63
N LYS A 76 22.87 -10.32 21.38
CA LYS A 76 23.05 -10.27 22.83
C LYS A 76 22.02 -11.17 23.51
N GLY A 77 22.39 -12.44 23.70
CA GLY A 77 21.83 -13.27 24.75
C GLY A 77 22.29 -12.74 26.11
N ARG A 78 21.71 -11.64 26.59
CA ARG A 78 21.92 -11.20 27.97
C ARG A 78 21.16 -12.19 28.87
N PRO A 79 21.71 -12.63 30.02
CA PRO A 79 20.92 -13.32 31.05
C PRO A 79 19.97 -12.30 31.68
N THR A 80 18.92 -11.94 30.94
CA THR A 80 17.78 -11.17 31.40
C THR A 80 16.64 -12.14 31.72
N PRO A 81 15.73 -11.80 32.65
CA PRO A 81 14.67 -12.70 33.10
C PRO A 81 13.92 -13.32 31.92
N PRO A 82 13.34 -14.53 32.08
CA PRO A 82 12.80 -15.41 31.00
C PRO A 82 11.70 -14.78 30.11
N SER A 83 11.36 -13.52 30.32
CA SER A 83 10.33 -12.76 29.63
C SER A 83 10.86 -11.91 28.45
N VAL A 84 12.16 -11.62 28.35
CA VAL A 84 12.70 -10.72 27.30
C VAL A 84 13.31 -11.54 26.15
N ARG A 85 12.62 -11.56 24.99
CA ARG A 85 13.13 -12.21 23.78
C ARG A 85 14.46 -11.58 23.34
N PRO A 86 15.45 -12.37 22.89
CA PRO A 86 16.70 -11.83 22.38
C PRO A 86 16.42 -10.90 21.20
N THR A 87 16.96 -9.69 21.26
CA THR A 87 16.86 -8.73 20.16
C THR A 87 17.97 -9.03 19.16
N LEU A 88 17.60 -9.50 17.98
CA LEU A 88 18.53 -9.69 16.86
C LEU A 88 18.54 -8.45 16.00
N ILE A 89 19.73 -7.93 15.69
CA ILE A 89 19.87 -6.81 14.75
C ILE A 89 20.95 -7.15 13.75
N ALA A 90 20.63 -6.98 12.47
CA ALA A 90 21.59 -7.04 11.38
C ALA A 90 21.62 -5.72 10.61
N GLU A 91 22.82 -5.32 10.22
CA GLU A 91 23.06 -4.24 9.27
C GLU A 91 23.28 -4.89 7.91
N CYS A 92 22.41 -4.57 6.96
CA CYS A 92 22.43 -5.14 5.62
C CYS A 92 22.71 -4.03 4.61
N LEU A 93 23.69 -4.21 3.73
CA LEU A 93 23.85 -3.31 2.59
C LEU A 93 22.84 -3.73 1.52
N ILE A 94 21.95 -2.82 1.15
CA ILE A 94 20.95 -3.06 0.10
C ILE A 94 21.05 -1.97 -0.96
N GLY A 95 20.60 -2.26 -2.17
CA GLY A 95 20.54 -1.24 -3.21
C GLY A 95 19.74 -1.63 -4.44
N ASP A 96 19.55 -0.64 -5.28
CA ASP A 96 18.94 -0.74 -6.61
C ASP A 96 19.89 -0.17 -7.67
N GLU A 97 19.41 0.03 -8.89
CA GLU A 97 20.22 0.59 -9.97
C GLU A 97 20.66 2.06 -9.73
N THR A 98 20.08 2.74 -8.74
CA THR A 98 20.32 4.16 -8.45
C THR A 98 21.30 4.39 -7.32
N GLY A 99 21.40 3.46 -6.36
CA GLY A 99 22.32 3.55 -5.25
C GLY A 99 22.17 2.43 -4.23
N THR A 100 22.93 2.57 -3.14
CA THR A 100 22.90 1.68 -1.98
C THR A 100 22.62 2.44 -0.70
N ILE A 101 22.07 1.74 0.29
CA ILE A 101 21.80 2.25 1.64
C ILE A 101 21.91 1.10 2.64
N ILE A 102 22.35 1.40 3.87
CA ILE A 102 22.34 0.46 4.98
C ILE A 102 20.90 0.30 5.49
N PHE A 103 20.43 -0.94 5.47
CA PHE A 103 19.18 -1.37 6.05
C PHE A 103 19.39 -1.98 7.43
N THR A 104 18.58 -1.58 8.41
CA THR A 104 18.60 -2.16 9.76
C THR A 104 17.49 -3.20 9.89
N ALA A 105 17.86 -4.47 9.81
CA ALA A 105 16.95 -5.60 10.00
C ALA A 105 16.85 -5.97 11.47
N ARG A 106 15.63 -6.22 11.97
CA ARG A 106 15.39 -6.63 13.37
C ARG A 106 14.66 -7.96 13.47
N ASN A 107 15.05 -8.78 14.43
CA ASN A 107 14.41 -10.05 14.78
C ASN A 107 14.22 -10.94 13.54
N GLN A 108 12.98 -11.34 13.23
CA GLN A 108 12.64 -12.19 12.09
C GLN A 108 13.00 -11.58 10.73
N GLN A 109 13.20 -10.26 10.65
CA GLN A 109 13.63 -9.63 9.40
C GLN A 109 15.05 -10.05 9.00
N VAL A 110 15.90 -10.41 9.98
CA VAL A 110 17.29 -10.84 9.72
C VAL A 110 17.30 -12.09 8.84
N ASP A 111 16.36 -13.01 9.05
CA ASP A 111 16.25 -14.24 8.27
C ASP A 111 15.84 -14.00 6.81
N LEU A 112 15.15 -12.90 6.53
CA LEU A 112 14.71 -12.50 5.18
C LEU A 112 15.81 -11.75 4.42
N MET A 113 16.66 -11.03 5.15
CA MET A 113 17.71 -10.16 4.60
C MET A 113 19.02 -10.93 4.40
N LYS A 114 19.00 -11.95 3.53
CA LYS A 114 20.18 -12.72 3.14
C LYS A 114 20.86 -12.11 1.92
N ALA A 115 22.18 -12.13 1.89
CA ALA A 115 22.93 -11.66 0.72
C ALA A 115 22.50 -12.42 -0.55
N GLY A 116 22.36 -11.70 -1.66
CA GLY A 116 21.92 -12.22 -2.96
C GLY A 116 20.40 -12.32 -3.13
N THR A 117 19.58 -12.00 -2.13
CA THR A 117 18.12 -11.97 -2.30
C THR A 117 17.63 -10.61 -2.80
N THR A 118 16.54 -10.61 -3.57
CA THR A 118 15.78 -9.40 -3.89
C THR A 118 14.61 -9.30 -2.92
N VAL A 119 14.44 -8.12 -2.32
CA VAL A 119 13.38 -7.83 -1.36
C VAL A 119 12.57 -6.62 -1.77
N ILE A 120 11.28 -6.65 -1.45
CA ILE A 120 10.38 -5.52 -1.52
C ILE A 120 10.15 -5.03 -0.09
N LEU A 121 10.57 -3.79 0.17
CA LEU A 121 10.36 -3.11 1.43
C LEU A 121 9.14 -2.21 1.29
N ARG A 122 8.11 -2.41 2.13
CA ARG A 122 6.89 -1.59 2.12
C ARG A 122 6.77 -0.79 3.41
N ASN A 123 6.36 0.47 3.27
CA ASN A 123 6.23 1.42 4.37
C ASN A 123 7.51 1.50 5.20
N ALA A 124 8.64 1.64 4.50
CA ALA A 124 9.95 1.87 5.09
C ALA A 124 10.12 3.35 5.46
N LYS A 125 11.02 3.60 6.40
CA LYS A 125 11.39 4.93 6.88
C LYS A 125 12.89 5.12 6.86
N ILE A 126 13.30 6.37 6.74
CA ILE A 126 14.68 6.78 6.97
C ILE A 126 14.84 7.06 8.47
N ASP A 127 15.79 6.34 9.06
CA ASP A 127 16.28 6.53 10.42
C ASP A 127 17.63 7.24 10.36
N MET A 128 17.79 8.32 11.10
CA MET A 128 19.06 9.05 11.15
C MET A 128 19.93 8.42 12.24
N PHE A 129 21.12 7.95 11.87
CA PHE A 129 22.06 7.34 12.80
C PHE A 129 23.43 7.99 12.65
N LYS A 130 23.87 8.70 13.70
CA LYS A 130 25.17 9.39 13.75
C LYS A 130 25.42 10.31 12.54
N GLY A 131 24.42 11.09 12.13
CA GLY A 131 24.52 11.98 10.97
C GLY A 131 24.23 11.32 9.62
N SER A 132 24.23 10.00 9.52
CA SER A 132 23.97 9.30 8.25
C SER A 132 22.58 8.68 8.19
N MET A 133 22.06 8.53 6.96
CA MET A 133 20.76 7.88 6.74
C MET A 133 20.89 6.36 6.80
N ARG A 134 19.90 5.72 7.41
CA ARG A 134 19.68 4.26 7.37
C ARG A 134 18.24 3.97 7.04
N LEU A 135 18.00 2.88 6.33
CA LEU A 135 16.65 2.43 6.04
C LEU A 135 16.18 1.44 7.10
N ALA A 136 14.92 1.56 7.53
CA ALA A 136 14.27 0.59 8.41
C ALA A 136 12.81 0.40 8.00
N VAL A 137 12.24 -0.77 8.31
CA VAL A 137 10.80 -0.98 8.15
C VAL A 137 10.05 -0.46 9.37
N ASP A 138 8.99 0.32 9.14
CA ASP A 138 8.15 0.85 10.21
C ASP A 138 7.23 -0.24 10.81
N LYS A 139 6.56 0.05 11.94
CA LYS A 139 5.68 -0.90 12.65
C LYS A 139 4.55 -1.49 11.80
N TRP A 140 4.10 -0.77 10.77
CA TRP A 140 3.06 -1.22 9.83
C TRP A 140 3.63 -1.72 8.50
N GLY A 141 4.95 -1.63 8.33
CA GLY A 141 5.63 -2.05 7.13
C GLY A 141 5.94 -3.54 7.12
N ARG A 142 6.35 -4.02 5.94
CA ARG A 142 6.65 -5.44 5.73
C ARG A 142 7.75 -5.63 4.70
N ILE A 143 8.44 -6.75 4.80
CA ILE A 143 9.47 -7.21 3.87
C ILE A 143 8.89 -8.40 3.12
N GLU A 144 8.94 -8.36 1.80
CA GLU A 144 8.56 -9.48 0.93
C GLU A 144 9.80 -9.92 0.16
N VAL A 145 10.17 -11.19 0.24
CA VAL A 145 11.20 -11.75 -0.64
C VAL A 145 10.55 -12.04 -1.99
N THR A 146 11.20 -11.63 -3.07
CA THR A 146 10.68 -11.77 -4.43
C THR A 146 11.70 -12.47 -5.32
N GLU A 147 11.29 -12.80 -6.54
CA GLU A 147 12.18 -13.29 -7.59
C GLU A 147 13.37 -12.33 -7.82
N PRO A 148 14.55 -12.84 -8.19
CA PRO A 148 15.72 -12.03 -8.47
C PRO A 148 15.41 -10.93 -9.49
N ALA A 149 15.60 -9.67 -9.10
CA ALA A 149 15.41 -8.56 -10.01
C ALA A 149 16.56 -8.48 -11.02
N LYS A 150 16.23 -8.12 -12.26
CA LYS A 150 17.16 -8.05 -13.40
C LYS A 150 17.97 -6.74 -13.46
N PHE A 151 18.18 -6.06 -12.34
CA PHE A 151 18.98 -4.83 -12.29
C PHE A 151 20.32 -5.08 -11.61
N THR A 152 21.34 -4.36 -12.09
CA THR A 152 22.65 -4.30 -11.43
C THR A 152 22.62 -3.18 -10.41
N VAL A 153 23.02 -3.47 -9.17
CA VAL A 153 23.04 -2.49 -8.09
C VAL A 153 24.17 -1.49 -8.32
N LYS A 154 23.90 -0.20 -8.11
CA LYS A 154 24.92 0.85 -8.19
C LYS A 154 25.57 1.06 -6.82
N GLU A 155 26.69 0.41 -6.60
CA GLU A 155 27.42 0.46 -5.32
C GLU A 155 28.14 1.80 -5.09
N ASP A 156 28.50 2.52 -6.16
CA ASP A 156 29.22 3.79 -6.09
C ASP A 156 28.44 4.91 -5.36
N ASN A 157 27.12 4.81 -5.31
CA ASN A 157 26.25 5.82 -4.69
C ASN A 157 25.66 5.29 -3.38
N ASN A 158 26.46 5.31 -2.30
CA ASN A 158 26.02 4.85 -1.00
C ASN A 158 25.52 6.00 -0.11
N LEU A 159 24.20 6.08 0.06
CA LEU A 159 23.55 7.15 0.84
C LEU A 159 23.82 7.07 2.35
N SER A 160 24.27 5.92 2.85
CA SER A 160 24.65 5.76 4.26
C SER A 160 26.07 6.23 4.57
N LEU A 161 26.87 6.56 3.56
CA LEU A 161 28.17 7.22 3.75
C LEU A 161 28.04 8.74 3.75
N VAL A 162 26.89 9.27 3.34
CA VAL A 162 26.62 10.71 3.35
C VAL A 162 26.24 11.13 4.76
N GLU A 163 26.95 12.13 5.28
CA GLU A 163 26.67 12.77 6.56
C GLU A 163 25.82 14.02 6.35
N TYR A 164 24.79 14.17 7.17
CA TYR A 164 23.85 15.28 7.16
C TYR A 164 23.93 16.02 8.49
N GLU A 165 23.96 17.35 8.39
CA GLU A 165 23.87 18.25 9.54
C GLU A 165 22.49 18.87 9.62
N LEU A 166 21.97 18.99 10.84
CA LEU A 166 20.71 19.67 11.09
C LEU A 166 20.95 21.19 11.06
N VAL A 167 20.50 21.84 10.00
CA VAL A 167 20.53 23.29 9.89
C VAL A 167 19.22 23.85 10.44
N ASN A 168 19.29 24.54 11.58
CA ASN A 168 18.18 25.35 12.07
C ASN A 168 18.19 26.67 11.29
N VAL A 169 17.26 26.82 10.36
CA VAL A 169 17.03 28.12 9.72
C VAL A 169 16.33 28.98 10.77
N VAL A 170 17.04 29.95 11.32
CA VAL A 170 16.43 31.00 12.15
C VAL A 170 15.90 32.01 11.15
N ASP A 171 14.59 32.03 10.94
CA ASP A 171 13.96 33.09 10.16
C ASP A 171 14.15 34.41 10.93
N GLU A 172 14.82 35.38 10.30
CA GLU A 172 15.11 36.73 10.83
C GLU A 172 13.89 37.66 10.72
#